data_AF-A0A7T5R9S9-F1
#
_entry.id   AF-A0A7T5R9S9-F1
#
_cell.length_a   1.000
_cell.length_b   1.000
_cell.length_c   1.000
_cell.angle_alpha   90.00
_cell.angle_beta   90.00
_cell.angle_gamma   90.00
#
_symmetry.space_group_name_H-M   'P 1'
#
loop_
_entity.id
_entity.type
_entity.pdbx_description
1 polymer ?
#
loop_
_entity_poly.entity_id
_entity_poly.type
_entity_poly.pdbx_seq_one_letter_code
_entity_poly.pdbx_strand_id
1 'polypeptide(L)'
;MRSKKGIELPVNMLVMLAVAVVVLLVVIAWFVSTSSSTTRTQTEQQQFQSCCSKFVTAGCPTGSATTFPTTGACGYNDANSNGVQDAGEGSATLGTLGAKVGISGDSGIRSACGCQATTGTSLAACGDGADNDGDGAIDTNDPGCSSASDTSEISQCADGIDNDADTKTDFGAANTTDPQCSSLADNSEAS
;
A
#
# COMPACT_ATOMS: atom_id res chain seq x y z
N MET A 1 -46.27 15.49 -52.64
CA MET A 1 -45.10 15.32 -51.76
C MET A 1 -45.50 15.67 -50.33
N ARG A 2 -45.46 14.66 -49.44
CA ARG A 2 -45.42 14.69 -47.97
C ARG A 2 -46.21 15.80 -47.24
N SER A 3 -47.44 15.45 -46.84
CA SER A 3 -48.23 16.19 -45.85
C SER A 3 -47.51 16.21 -44.51
N LYS A 4 -47.03 17.39 -44.09
CA LYS A 4 -46.49 17.62 -42.75
C LYS A 4 -47.68 17.69 -41.80
N LYS A 5 -47.98 16.59 -41.10
CA LYS A 5 -48.90 16.64 -39.94
C LYS A 5 -48.22 17.47 -38.86
N GLY A 6 -48.68 18.70 -38.66
CA GLY A 6 -48.31 19.50 -37.50
C GLY A 6 -48.80 18.80 -36.24
N ILE A 7 -47.91 18.55 -35.29
CA ILE A 7 -48.25 17.99 -33.98
C ILE A 7 -48.74 19.17 -33.15
N GLU A 8 -50.04 19.46 -33.19
CA GLU A 8 -50.64 20.38 -32.23
C GLU A 8 -50.83 19.62 -30.92
N LEU A 9 -49.90 19.83 -29.98
CA LEU A 9 -50.09 19.31 -28.63
C LEU A 9 -51.16 20.16 -27.95
N PRO A 10 -52.22 19.55 -27.39
CA PRO A 10 -53.21 20.29 -26.63
C PRO A 10 -52.52 20.99 -25.46
N VAL A 11 -52.91 22.24 -25.20
CA VAL A 11 -52.30 23.12 -24.17
C VAL A 11 -52.12 22.41 -22.82
N ASN A 12 -53.07 21.54 -22.46
CA ASN A 12 -53.01 20.75 -21.23
C ASN A 12 -51.82 19.78 -21.15
N MET A 13 -51.40 19.20 -22.29
CA MET A 13 -50.23 18.31 -22.34
C MET A 13 -48.93 19.11 -22.21
N LEU A 14 -48.90 20.33 -22.73
CA LEU A 14 -47.75 21.24 -22.58
C LEU A 14 -47.58 21.69 -21.12
N VAL A 15 -48.69 21.98 -20.44
CA VAL A 15 -48.69 22.31 -18.99
C VAL A 15 -48.21 21.12 -18.16
N MET A 16 -48.70 19.91 -18.44
CA MET A 16 -48.25 18.70 -17.74
C MET A 16 -46.76 18.41 -17.95
N LEU A 17 -46.25 18.59 -19.17
CA LEU A 17 -44.82 18.43 -19.48
C LEU A 17 -43.97 19.47 -18.75
N ALA A 18 -44.42 20.72 -18.70
CA ALA A 18 -43.73 21.78 -17.96
C ALA A 18 -43.68 21.48 -16.46
N VAL A 19 -44.79 21.04 -15.86
CA VAL A 19 -44.84 20.65 -14.44
C VAL A 19 -43.94 19.45 -14.17
N ALA A 20 -43.97 18.42 -15.02
CA ALA A 20 -43.13 17.24 -14.87
C ALA A 20 -41.62 17.57 -14.92
N VAL A 21 -41.22 18.47 -15.83
CA VAL A 21 -39.82 18.95 -15.91
C VAL A 21 -39.44 19.73 -14.66
N VAL A 22 -40.30 20.61 -14.15
CA VAL A 22 -40.04 21.38 -12.93
C VAL A 22 -39.87 20.45 -11.73
N VAL A 23 -40.76 19.47 -11.56
CA VAL A 23 -40.68 18.48 -10.48
C VAL A 23 -39.40 17.65 -10.58
N LEU A 24 -39.05 17.20 -11.79
CA LEU A 24 -37.81 16.45 -12.02
C LEU A 24 -36.57 17.27 -11.66
N LEU A 25 -36.52 18.55 -12.05
CA LEU A 25 -35.41 19.45 -11.72
C LEU A 25 -35.28 19.68 -10.20
N VAL A 26 -36.39 19.79 -9.48
CA VAL A 26 -36.39 19.93 -8.01
C VAL A 26 -35.88 18.65 -7.34
N VAL A 27 -36.29 17.48 -7.82
CA VAL A 27 -35.82 16.19 -7.30
C VAL A 27 -34.32 15.99 -7.57
N ILE A 28 -33.85 16.32 -8.77
CA ILE A 28 -32.41 16.27 -9.11
C ILE A 28 -31.62 17.24 -8.22
N ALA A 29 -32.09 18.48 -8.03
CA ALA A 29 -31.42 19.46 -7.18
C ALA A 29 -31.34 19.01 -5.70
N TRP A 30 -32.40 18.39 -5.19
CA TRP A 30 -32.41 17.82 -3.84
C TRP A 30 -31.46 16.62 -3.73
N PHE A 31 -31.41 15.74 -4.74
CA PHE A 31 -30.51 14.60 -4.75
C PHE A 31 -29.03 15.03 -4.84
N VAL A 32 -28.70 16.04 -5.65
CA VAL A 32 -27.36 16.64 -5.74
C VAL A 32 -26.95 17.27 -4.39
N SER A 33 -27.88 17.95 -3.72
CA SER A 33 -27.63 18.55 -2.40
C SER A 33 -27.42 17.50 -1.31
N THR A 34 -28.17 16.39 -1.36
CA THR A 34 -28.09 15.31 -0.36
C THR A 34 -26.88 14.40 -0.58
N SER A 35 -26.39 14.28 -1.82
CA SER A 35 -25.19 13.49 -2.16
C SER A 35 -23.88 14.19 -1.77
N SER A 36 -23.92 15.46 -1.39
CA SER A 36 -22.74 16.26 -1.03
C SER A 36 -22.31 16.01 0.42
N SER A 37 -22.07 14.75 0.78
CA SER A 37 -21.49 14.42 2.09
C SER A 37 -20.00 14.79 2.08
N THR A 38 -19.63 15.77 2.91
CA THR A 38 -18.26 16.16 3.27
C THR A 38 -17.39 16.59 2.07
N THR A 39 -17.71 17.73 1.47
CA THR A 39 -16.79 18.42 0.56
C THR A 39 -15.63 19.00 1.36
N ARG A 40 -14.59 18.21 1.60
CA ARG A 40 -13.26 18.77 1.84
C ARG A 40 -12.87 19.60 0.63
N THR A 41 -12.27 20.76 0.86
CA THR A 41 -11.86 21.62 -0.25
C THR A 41 -10.96 20.79 -1.19
N GLN A 42 -11.27 20.80 -2.50
CA GLN A 42 -10.48 20.04 -3.49
C GLN A 42 -8.97 20.37 -3.38
N THR A 43 -8.67 21.61 -2.96
CA THR A 43 -7.33 22.12 -2.71
C THR A 43 -6.57 21.30 -1.66
N GLU A 44 -7.17 20.99 -0.50
CA GLU A 44 -6.52 20.21 0.57
C GLU A 44 -6.22 18.77 0.12
N GLN A 45 -7.12 18.17 -0.67
CA GLN A 45 -6.88 16.83 -1.23
C GLN A 45 -5.76 16.83 -2.28
N GLN A 46 -5.73 17.82 -3.17
CA GLN A 46 -4.68 17.96 -4.18
C GLN A 46 -3.30 18.18 -3.53
N GLN A 47 -3.23 18.93 -2.44
CA GLN A 47 -2.01 19.17 -1.67
C GLN A 47 -1.51 17.92 -0.97
N PHE A 48 -2.41 17.16 -0.35
CA PHE A 48 -2.08 15.88 0.25
C PHE A 48 -1.50 14.92 -0.80
N GLN A 49 -2.11 14.81 -1.98
CA GLN A 49 -1.63 13.95 -3.07
C GLN A 49 -0.28 14.41 -3.64
N SER A 50 -0.09 15.72 -3.86
CA SER A 50 1.20 16.28 -4.27
C SER A 50 2.28 15.99 -3.24
N CYS A 51 1.94 16.06 -1.94
CA CYS A 51 2.86 15.72 -0.88
C CYS A 51 3.21 14.22 -0.86
N CYS A 52 2.22 13.33 -0.95
CA CYS A 52 2.44 11.89 -1.03
C CYS A 52 3.48 11.53 -2.11
N SER A 53 3.38 12.14 -3.31
CA SER A 53 4.33 11.90 -4.39
C SER A 53 5.80 12.19 -4.01
N LYS A 54 6.06 13.20 -3.18
CA LYS A 54 7.42 13.54 -2.73
C LYS A 54 8.00 12.47 -1.81
N PHE A 55 7.18 11.89 -0.95
CA PHE A 55 7.61 10.86 0.00
C PHE A 55 7.71 9.47 -0.65
N VAL A 56 6.83 9.17 -1.62
CA VAL A 56 6.94 7.94 -2.43
C VAL A 56 8.24 7.93 -3.23
N THR A 57 8.61 9.06 -3.86
CA THR A 57 9.81 9.15 -4.70
C THR A 57 11.11 9.15 -3.90
N ALA A 58 11.07 9.57 -2.63
CA ALA A 58 12.20 9.49 -1.70
C ALA A 58 12.46 8.06 -1.18
N GLY A 59 11.62 7.10 -1.57
CA GLY A 59 11.61 5.72 -1.07
C GLY A 59 10.63 5.59 0.11
N CYS A 60 9.62 4.73 -0.04
CA CYS A 60 8.86 4.28 1.12
C CYS A 60 9.83 3.49 2.02
N PRO A 61 9.91 3.77 3.34
CA PRO A 61 10.85 3.05 4.19
C PRO A 61 10.56 1.54 4.15
N THR A 62 11.49 0.77 3.62
CA THR A 62 11.39 -0.70 3.43
C THR A 62 11.81 -1.50 4.65
N GLY A 63 12.05 -0.83 5.79
CA GLY A 63 12.41 -1.48 7.04
C GLY A 63 11.48 -1.08 8.18
N SER A 64 11.75 -1.63 9.36
CA SER A 64 11.12 -1.36 10.66
C SER A 64 11.19 0.11 11.13
N ALA A 65 11.14 1.08 10.21
CA ALA A 65 10.74 2.44 10.52
C ALA A 65 9.26 2.37 10.89
N THR A 66 9.01 2.19 12.19
CA THR A 66 7.68 2.16 12.80
C THR A 66 6.84 3.41 12.47
N THR A 67 7.46 4.46 11.95
CA THR A 67 6.83 5.74 11.59
C THR A 67 7.10 6.09 10.14
N PHE A 68 6.02 6.28 9.37
CA PHE A 68 6.08 6.93 8.06
C PHE A 68 6.40 8.40 8.32
N PRO A 69 7.27 9.09 7.54
CA PRO A 69 7.66 10.46 7.83
C PRO A 69 6.48 11.42 7.68
N THR A 70 5.74 11.61 8.78
CA THR A 70 4.62 12.55 8.86
C THR A 70 5.05 13.95 9.26
N THR A 71 6.33 14.13 9.62
CA THR A 71 6.93 15.39 10.10
C THR A 71 7.76 16.12 9.04
N GLY A 72 7.94 15.54 7.85
CA GLY A 72 8.64 16.23 6.76
C GLY A 72 7.79 17.36 6.16
N ALA A 73 8.48 18.43 5.80
CA ALA A 73 7.88 19.64 5.22
C ALA A 73 7.22 19.33 3.85
N CYS A 74 5.90 19.41 3.81
CA CYS A 74 5.11 19.51 2.58
C CYS A 74 5.01 20.98 2.22
N GLY A 75 5.09 21.32 0.94
CA GLY A 75 4.67 22.66 0.53
C GLY A 75 3.23 22.94 0.98
N TYR A 76 2.88 24.22 1.09
CA TYR A 76 1.55 24.76 1.32
C TYR A 76 0.80 24.19 2.55
N ASN A 77 0.64 25.01 3.59
CA ASN A 77 -0.46 24.86 4.54
C ASN A 77 -1.47 26.00 4.29
N ASP A 78 -2.76 25.70 4.34
CA ASP A 78 -3.83 26.72 4.33
C ASP A 78 -4.64 26.48 5.57
N ALA A 79 -4.25 27.16 6.63
CA ALA A 79 -4.76 26.93 7.96
C ALA A 79 -6.19 27.46 8.09
N ASN A 80 -6.53 28.50 7.34
CA ASN A 80 -7.82 29.16 7.36
C ASN A 80 -8.81 28.64 6.28
N SER A 81 -8.37 27.70 5.46
CA SER A 81 -9.14 27.02 4.40
C SER A 81 -9.74 27.98 3.35
N ASN A 82 -9.05 29.08 3.04
CA ASN A 82 -9.48 30.07 2.04
C ASN A 82 -9.01 29.76 0.60
N GLY A 83 -8.17 28.75 0.42
CA GLY A 83 -7.62 28.32 -0.87
C GLY A 83 -6.45 29.15 -1.40
N VAL A 84 -5.84 30.01 -0.58
CA VAL A 84 -4.70 30.87 -0.93
C VAL A 84 -3.57 30.73 0.09
N GLN A 85 -2.31 30.63 -0.35
CA GLN A 85 -1.17 30.66 0.58
C GLN A 85 -0.91 32.11 1.00
N ASP A 86 -1.07 32.43 2.27
CA ASP A 86 -0.81 33.77 2.79
C ASP A 86 0.54 33.89 3.54
N ALA A 87 0.92 35.14 3.81
CA ALA A 87 2.10 35.44 4.60
C ALA A 87 1.80 35.18 6.09
N GLY A 88 2.16 33.99 6.57
CA GLY A 88 1.86 33.52 7.93
C GLY A 88 1.58 32.01 7.94
N GLU A 89 1.15 31.51 6.79
CA GLU A 89 0.97 30.10 6.49
C GLU A 89 2.30 29.44 6.08
N GLY A 90 2.89 28.71 7.04
CA GLY A 90 4.12 27.95 6.86
C GLY A 90 4.00 26.70 5.96
N SER A 91 4.92 25.75 6.16
CA SER A 91 4.89 24.45 5.50
C SER A 91 4.09 23.47 6.37
N ALA A 92 3.09 22.79 5.81
CA ALA A 92 2.40 21.71 6.54
C ALA A 92 3.32 20.50 6.62
N THR A 93 3.09 19.62 7.59
CA THR A 93 3.65 18.28 7.55
C THR A 93 2.63 17.29 6.97
N LEU A 94 3.09 16.13 6.52
CA LEU A 94 2.22 15.18 5.82
C LEU A 94 1.12 14.66 6.76
N GLY A 95 1.42 14.57 8.06
CA GLY A 95 0.42 14.32 9.10
C GLY A 95 -0.61 15.45 9.24
N THR A 96 -0.21 16.71 9.13
CA THR A 96 -1.13 17.85 9.18
C THR A 96 -2.06 17.90 7.96
N LEU A 97 -1.54 17.65 6.75
CA LEU A 97 -2.36 17.55 5.54
C LEU A 97 -3.28 16.32 5.58
N GLY A 98 -2.77 15.20 6.10
CA GLY A 98 -3.56 14.00 6.34
C GLY A 98 -4.73 14.26 7.26
N ALA A 99 -4.51 14.92 8.40
CA ALA A 99 -5.56 15.29 9.34
C ALA A 99 -6.62 16.21 8.70
N LYS A 100 -6.18 17.16 7.86
CA LYS A 100 -7.06 18.01 7.05
C LYS A 100 -7.92 17.20 6.09
N VAL A 101 -7.39 16.11 5.51
CA VAL A 101 -8.11 15.16 4.63
C VAL A 101 -8.76 13.99 5.38
N GLY A 102 -8.67 13.97 6.72
CA GLY A 102 -9.35 13.03 7.63
C GLY A 102 -8.70 11.67 7.72
N ILE A 103 -7.43 11.64 7.35
CA ILE A 103 -6.56 10.49 7.48
C ILE A 103 -5.71 10.76 8.71
N SER A 104 -5.82 9.90 9.70
CA SER A 104 -5.07 10.01 10.95
C SER A 104 -4.20 8.79 11.17
N GLY A 105 -3.03 9.00 11.76
CA GLY A 105 -2.07 7.95 12.08
C GLY A 105 -1.28 7.46 10.86
N ASP A 106 -0.06 7.00 11.11
CA ASP A 106 0.89 6.69 10.05
C ASP A 106 0.38 5.59 9.10
N SER A 107 -0.37 4.60 9.61
CA SER A 107 -0.97 3.54 8.77
C SER A 107 -2.01 4.07 7.79
N GLY A 108 -2.82 5.04 8.21
CA GLY A 108 -3.80 5.69 7.34
C GLY A 108 -3.11 6.48 6.23
N ILE A 109 -2.06 7.23 6.58
CA ILE A 109 -1.28 8.04 5.63
C ILE A 109 -0.53 7.14 4.64
N ARG A 110 0.07 6.04 5.10
CA ARG A 110 0.71 5.02 4.27
C ARG A 110 -0.22 4.46 3.21
N SER A 111 -1.40 4.01 3.63
CA SER A 111 -2.42 3.48 2.73
C SER A 111 -2.87 4.53 1.71
N ALA A 112 -3.12 5.76 2.17
CA ALA A 112 -3.57 6.85 1.30
C ALA A 112 -2.50 7.35 0.32
N CYS A 113 -1.21 7.29 0.68
CA CYS A 113 -0.10 7.64 -0.20
C CYS A 113 0.43 6.46 -1.04
N GLY A 114 -0.13 5.25 -0.90
CA GLY A 114 0.37 4.05 -1.58
C GLY A 114 1.72 3.54 -1.10
N CYS A 115 2.20 4.04 0.05
CA CYS A 115 3.41 3.56 0.73
C CYS A 115 3.02 2.52 1.79
N GLN A 116 2.48 1.38 1.37
CA GLN A 116 2.33 0.27 2.31
C GLN A 116 3.70 -0.35 2.54
N ALA A 117 4.25 -0.17 3.74
CA ALA A 117 5.13 -1.21 4.27
C ALA A 117 4.30 -2.49 4.22
N THR A 118 4.74 -3.46 3.45
CA THR A 118 4.22 -4.81 3.50
C THR A 118 4.48 -5.33 4.90
N THR A 119 3.61 -4.99 5.84
CA THR A 119 3.22 -5.87 6.93
C THR A 119 2.23 -6.90 6.38
N GLY A 120 2.41 -7.36 5.13
CA GLY A 120 2.26 -8.78 4.94
C GLY A 120 3.22 -9.37 5.96
N THR A 121 2.73 -10.29 6.78
CA THR A 121 3.58 -11.34 7.36
C THR A 121 4.88 -11.38 6.60
N SER A 122 6.00 -10.95 7.20
CA SER A 122 7.31 -11.38 6.69
C SER A 122 7.09 -12.86 6.53
N LEU A 123 6.96 -13.34 5.29
CA LEU A 123 6.83 -14.75 5.13
C LEU A 123 8.10 -15.29 5.75
N ALA A 124 7.94 -16.38 6.47
CA ALA A 124 9.10 -17.01 7.07
C ALA A 124 10.09 -17.29 5.93
N ALA A 125 11.39 -17.30 6.21
CA ALA A 125 12.43 -17.37 5.18
C ALA A 125 12.08 -18.38 4.07
N CYS A 126 11.56 -19.54 4.48
CA CYS A 126 11.05 -20.62 3.64
C CYS A 126 9.79 -20.35 2.79
N GLY A 127 9.34 -19.12 2.66
CA GLY A 127 8.15 -18.74 1.89
C GLY A 127 8.14 -17.28 1.46
N ASP A 128 9.24 -16.54 1.62
CA ASP A 128 9.32 -15.13 1.29
C ASP A 128 9.65 -14.84 -0.19
N GLY A 129 9.96 -15.87 -0.98
CA GLY A 129 10.29 -15.76 -2.39
C GLY A 129 11.77 -15.55 -2.66
N ALA A 130 12.62 -15.56 -1.63
CA ALA A 130 14.05 -15.31 -1.72
C ALA A 130 14.87 -16.51 -1.25
N ASP A 131 16.14 -16.51 -1.65
CA ASP A 131 17.19 -17.38 -1.11
C ASP A 131 17.88 -16.57 0.02
N ASN A 132 17.55 -16.87 1.26
CA ASN A 132 17.98 -16.16 2.46
C ASN A 132 19.32 -16.67 3.01
N ASP A 133 19.81 -17.84 2.60
CA ASP A 133 21.08 -18.42 3.06
C ASP A 133 22.18 -18.49 1.98
N GLY A 134 21.81 -18.29 0.71
CA GLY A 134 22.68 -18.13 -0.44
C GLY A 134 23.18 -19.45 -1.04
N ASP A 135 22.52 -20.57 -0.78
CA ASP A 135 22.91 -21.89 -1.28
C ASP A 135 22.38 -22.18 -2.71
N GLY A 136 21.48 -21.34 -3.21
CA GLY A 136 20.85 -21.41 -4.52
C GLY A 136 19.49 -22.12 -4.56
N ALA A 137 19.00 -22.63 -3.43
CA ALA A 137 17.63 -23.07 -3.23
C ALA A 137 16.77 -21.93 -2.65
N ILE A 138 15.45 -22.05 -2.78
CA ILE A 138 14.50 -20.96 -2.49
C ILE A 138 13.26 -21.54 -1.83
N ASP A 139 12.84 -20.98 -0.70
CA ASP A 139 11.60 -21.27 -0.01
C ASP A 139 11.39 -22.77 0.25
N THR A 140 10.19 -23.30 -0.04
CA THR A 140 9.86 -24.73 0.08
C THR A 140 10.63 -25.65 -0.85
N ASN A 141 11.38 -25.09 -1.80
CA ASN A 141 12.32 -25.86 -2.62
C ASN A 141 13.69 -25.98 -1.96
N ASP A 142 13.92 -25.22 -0.89
CA ASP A 142 15.09 -25.30 -0.02
C ASP A 142 15.03 -26.54 0.88
N PRO A 143 16.07 -27.38 0.88
CA PRO A 143 16.16 -28.56 1.74
C PRO A 143 16.24 -28.27 3.25
N GLY A 144 16.69 -27.08 3.67
CA GLY A 144 16.61 -26.57 5.05
C GLY A 144 15.20 -26.10 5.45
N CYS A 145 14.26 -26.04 4.51
CA CYS A 145 12.86 -25.73 4.79
C CYS A 145 11.99 -26.97 4.96
N SER A 146 11.49 -27.19 6.18
CA SER A 146 10.46 -28.22 6.44
C SER A 146 9.05 -27.72 6.13
N SER A 147 8.82 -26.40 6.21
CA SER A 147 7.55 -25.77 5.93
C SER A 147 7.71 -24.32 5.46
N ALA A 148 6.73 -23.79 4.72
CA ALA A 148 6.69 -22.37 4.32
C ALA A 148 6.52 -21.39 5.51
N SER A 149 6.40 -21.91 6.74
CA SER A 149 6.37 -21.13 7.97
C SER A 149 7.68 -21.15 8.76
N ASP A 150 8.70 -21.85 8.25
CA ASP A 150 10.01 -21.94 8.92
C ASP A 150 10.82 -20.67 8.70
N THR A 151 11.46 -20.20 9.77
CA THR A 151 12.09 -18.87 9.81
C THR A 151 13.53 -18.86 9.28
N SER A 152 14.04 -20.00 8.82
CA SER A 152 15.42 -20.19 8.38
C SER A 152 15.46 -21.24 7.28
N GLU A 153 16.24 -20.98 6.24
CA GLU A 153 16.50 -21.90 5.13
C GLU A 153 17.80 -22.69 5.33
N ILE A 154 18.55 -22.39 6.41
CA ILE A 154 19.83 -23.05 6.69
C ILE A 154 19.66 -24.57 6.83
N SER A 155 20.32 -25.31 5.94
CA SER A 155 20.40 -26.77 5.93
C SER A 155 21.30 -27.31 7.06
N GLN A 156 21.17 -28.60 7.38
CA GLN A 156 22.05 -29.27 8.36
C GLN A 156 23.52 -29.07 8.00
N CYS A 157 23.86 -29.25 6.72
CA CYS A 157 25.21 -29.09 6.20
C CYS A 157 25.77 -27.66 6.19
N ALA A 158 25.04 -26.69 6.75
CA ALA A 158 25.43 -25.28 6.85
C ALA A 158 25.04 -24.63 8.20
N ASP A 159 24.51 -25.39 9.18
CA ASP A 159 23.99 -24.83 10.44
C ASP A 159 25.03 -24.68 11.56
N GLY A 160 26.24 -25.22 11.37
CA GLY A 160 27.32 -25.14 12.34
C GLY A 160 27.18 -26.13 13.50
N ILE A 161 26.28 -27.10 13.40
CA ILE A 161 26.01 -28.15 14.38
C ILE A 161 26.44 -29.50 13.79
N ASP A 162 26.93 -30.40 14.65
CA ASP A 162 27.20 -31.80 14.31
C ASP A 162 25.91 -32.60 14.56
N ASN A 163 25.06 -32.68 13.54
CA ASN A 163 23.70 -33.22 13.63
C ASN A 163 23.67 -34.76 13.64
N ASP A 164 24.72 -35.43 13.15
CA ASP A 164 24.88 -36.88 13.18
C ASP A 164 25.84 -37.39 14.29
N ALA A 165 26.49 -36.45 15.00
CA ALA A 165 27.41 -36.68 16.11
C ALA A 165 28.69 -37.46 15.72
N ASP A 166 29.13 -37.39 14.47
CA ASP A 166 30.32 -38.06 13.96
C ASP A 166 31.62 -37.23 14.09
N THR A 167 31.54 -36.05 14.71
CA THR A 167 32.59 -35.02 14.88
C THR A 167 32.89 -34.18 13.64
N LYS A 168 32.06 -34.28 12.61
CA LYS A 168 31.98 -33.35 11.49
C LYS A 168 30.84 -32.37 11.71
N THR A 169 30.69 -31.38 10.83
CA THR A 169 29.76 -30.27 11.08
C THR A 169 29.13 -29.83 9.78
N ASP A 170 29.90 -29.18 8.90
CA ASP A 170 29.32 -28.57 7.70
C ASP A 170 30.12 -28.88 6.45
N PHE A 171 29.49 -28.65 5.30
CA PHE A 171 30.19 -28.61 4.02
C PHE A 171 31.27 -27.50 4.02
N GLY A 172 32.52 -27.89 3.85
CA GLY A 172 33.65 -26.95 3.76
C GLY A 172 34.10 -26.33 5.09
N ALA A 173 33.59 -26.79 6.24
CA ALA A 173 34.10 -26.36 7.55
C ALA A 173 35.57 -26.75 7.74
N ALA A 174 36.46 -25.79 7.96
CA ALA A 174 37.92 -25.94 7.81
C ALA A 174 38.55 -27.27 8.31
N ASN A 175 38.28 -27.69 9.55
CA ASN A 175 38.83 -28.92 10.15
C ASN A 175 37.75 -29.98 10.49
N THR A 176 36.48 -29.64 10.25
CA THR A 176 35.31 -30.49 10.53
C THR A 176 34.43 -30.64 9.30
N THR A 177 35.03 -30.50 8.10
CA THR A 177 34.29 -30.66 6.83
C THR A 177 33.62 -32.01 6.82
N ASP A 178 32.30 -31.99 6.71
CA ASP A 178 31.48 -33.18 6.65
C ASP A 178 31.57 -33.83 5.26
N PRO A 179 32.05 -35.09 5.15
CA PRO A 179 32.10 -35.82 3.88
C PRO A 179 30.74 -36.30 3.36
N GLN A 180 29.73 -36.35 4.23
CA GLN A 180 28.37 -36.78 3.94
C GLN A 180 27.55 -35.63 3.34
N CYS A 181 27.92 -34.39 3.67
CA CYS A 181 27.44 -33.20 2.99
C CYS A 181 28.05 -33.07 1.59
N SER A 182 27.20 -33.12 0.56
CA SER A 182 27.62 -32.97 -0.83
C SER A 182 27.67 -31.51 -1.31
N SER A 183 26.92 -30.62 -0.65
CA SER A 183 26.88 -29.18 -0.92
C SER A 183 26.27 -28.42 0.28
N LEU A 184 26.24 -27.08 0.22
CA LEU A 184 25.52 -26.25 1.21
C LEU A 184 24.00 -26.47 1.17
N ALA A 185 23.47 -26.88 0.02
CA ALA A 185 22.05 -27.22 -0.15
C ALA A 185 21.72 -28.68 0.20
N ASP A 186 22.64 -29.41 0.83
CA ASP A 186 22.39 -30.77 1.29
C ASP A 186 21.74 -30.73 2.67
N ASN A 187 20.64 -31.47 2.89
CA ASN A 187 19.87 -31.38 4.15
C ASN A 187 20.20 -32.45 5.19
N SER A 188 21.22 -33.27 4.93
CA SER A 188 21.54 -34.38 5.80
C SER A 188 23.05 -34.53 5.94
N GLU A 189 23.53 -34.39 7.18
CA GLU A 189 24.87 -34.83 7.59
C GLU A 189 24.91 -36.35 7.82
N ALA A 190 23.77 -37.04 7.87
CA ALA A 190 23.70 -38.46 8.19
C ALA A 190 23.83 -39.40 6.97
N SER A 191 24.40 -40.59 7.22
CA SER A 191 24.47 -41.77 6.34
C SER A 191 23.45 -42.84 6.73
#